data_AF-A0A6V8PWT9-F1
#
_entry.id   AF-A0A6V8PWT9-F1
#
_cell.length_a   1.000
_cell.length_b   1.000
_cell.length_c   1.000
_cell.angle_alpha   90.00
_cell.angle_beta   90.00
_cell.angle_gamma   90.00
#
_symmetry.space_group_name_H-M   'P 1'
#
loop_
_entity.id
_entity.type
_entity.pdbx_description
1 polymer ?
#
loop_
_entity_poly.entity_id
_entity_poly.type
_entity_poly.pdbx_seq_one_letter_code
_entity_poly.pdbx_strand_id
1 'polypeptide(L)' 'ANATLPYVLTLASHGIERAAQIDPAIRKGINLWHGKLTHEGVAEAHNLECFRLPF' A
#
# COMPACT_ATOMS: atom_id res chain seq x y z
N ALA A 1 -20.49 6.94 -9.70
CA ALA A 1 -19.30 7.34 -8.93
C ALA A 1 -18.28 6.21 -9.03
N ASN A 2 -17.03 6.51 -9.37
CA ASN A 2 -15.97 5.50 -9.48
C ASN A 2 -15.09 5.57 -8.23
N ALA A 3 -15.17 4.56 -7.36
CA ALA A 3 -14.46 4.56 -6.08
C ALA A 3 -12.93 4.61 -6.23
N THR A 4 -12.37 4.05 -7.30
CA THR A 4 -10.92 3.93 -7.48
C THR A 4 -10.26 5.11 -8.18
N LEU A 5 -11.03 5.91 -8.91
CA LEU A 5 -10.50 7.02 -9.74
C LEU A 5 -9.67 8.04 -8.92
N PRO A 6 -10.10 8.47 -7.71
CA PRO A 6 -9.28 9.37 -6.91
C PRO A 6 -7.90 8.79 -6.56
N TYR A 7 -7.82 7.52 -6.17
CA TYR A 7 -6.55 6.87 -5.81
C TYR A 7 -5.60 6.77 -7.01
N VAL A 8 -6.13 6.44 -8.19
CA VAL A 8 -5.35 6.37 -9.43
C VAL A 8 -4.73 7.73 -9.76
N LEU A 9 -5.50 8.80 -9.63
CA LEU A 9 -5.00 10.16 -9.87
C LEU A 9 -3.90 10.56 -8.88
N THR A 10 -4.07 10.25 -7.59
CA THR A 10 -3.04 10.51 -6.57
C THR A 10 -1.75 9.73 -6.85
N LEU A 11 -1.86 8.44 -7.20
CA LEU A 11 -0.72 7.60 -7.56
C LEU A 11 0.03 8.15 -8.78
N ALA A 12 -0.70 8.49 -9.84
CA ALA A 12 -0.12 9.01 -11.08
C ALA A 12 0.60 10.36 -10.87
N SER A 13 0.09 11.20 -9.98
CA SER A 13 0.60 12.55 -9.76
C SER A 13 1.81 12.60 -8.83
N HIS A 14 1.94 11.64 -7.90
CA HIS A 14 2.92 11.72 -6.80
C HIS A 14 3.87 10.53 -6.71
N GLY A 15 3.61 9.45 -7.43
CA GLY A 15 4.28 8.17 -7.19
C GLY A 15 3.87 7.53 -5.86
N ILE A 16 4.19 6.26 -5.68
CA ILE A 16 3.64 5.44 -4.59
C ILE A 16 4.03 5.90 -3.19
N GLU A 17 5.30 6.25 -2.95
CA GLU A 17 5.78 6.61 -1.61
C GLU A 17 5.10 7.89 -1.11
N ARG A 18 5.08 8.93 -1.94
CA ARG A 18 4.43 10.19 -1.60
C ARG A 18 2.91 10.05 -1.56
N ALA A 19 2.31 9.28 -2.47
CA ALA A 19 0.87 9.00 -2.44
C ALA A 19 0.44 8.29 -1.15
N ALA A 20 1.23 7.34 -0.64
CA ALA A 20 0.95 6.65 0.61
C ALA A 20 1.10 7.53 1.86
N GLN A 21 1.92 8.58 1.79
CA GLN A 21 2.01 9.61 2.84
C GLN A 21 0.84 10.59 2.79
N ILE A 22 0.37 10.93 1.57
CA ILE A 22 -0.79 11.81 1.35
C ILE A 22 -2.09 11.12 1.75
N ASP A 23 -2.26 9.86 1.37
CA ASP A 23 -3.48 9.09 1.55
C ASP A 23 -3.19 7.80 2.35
N PRO A 24 -3.57 7.75 3.64
CA PRO A 24 -3.41 6.55 4.46
C PRO A 24 -4.16 5.31 3.93
N ALA A 25 -5.21 5.48 3.11
CA ALA A 25 -5.90 4.35 2.50
C ALA A 25 -5.02 3.69 1.43
N ILE A 26 -4.28 4.48 0.64
CA ILE A 26 -3.28 3.95 -0.30
C ILE A 26 -2.20 3.18 0.46
N ARG A 27 -1.67 3.74 1.56
CA ARG A 27 -0.67 3.06 2.41
C ARG A 27 -1.16 1.69 2.89
N LYS A 28 -2.36 1.64 3.44
CA LYS A 28 -2.97 0.40 3.96
C LYS A 28 -3.25 -0.63 2.86
N GLY A 29 -3.40 -0.19 1.62
CA GLY A 29 -3.61 -1.07 0.46
C GLY A 29 -2.33 -1.72 -0.09
N ILE A 30 -1.14 -1.40 0.42
CA ILE A 30 0.12 -1.98 -0.07
C ILE A 30 0.36 -3.35 0.58
N ASN A 31 0.33 -4.40 -0.23
CA ASN A 31 0.60 -5.77 0.23
C ASN A 31 2.05 -6.19 0.06
N LEU A 32 2.76 -5.69 -0.96
CA LEU A 32 4.14 -6.06 -1.27
C LEU A 32 4.99 -4.83 -1.57
N TRP A 33 6.22 -4.84 -1.07
CA TRP A 33 7.24 -3.82 -1.36
C TRP A 33 8.60 -4.48 -1.57
N HIS A 34 9.16 -4.41 -2.79
CA HIS A 34 10.44 -5.03 -3.15
C HIS A 34 10.61 -6.48 -2.64
N GLY A 35 9.59 -7.31 -2.84
CA GLY A 35 9.58 -8.72 -2.41
C GLY A 35 9.31 -8.95 -0.92
N LYS A 36 9.05 -7.90 -0.14
CA LYS A 36 8.64 -7.98 1.27
C LYS A 36 7.13 -7.87 1.40
N LEU A 37 6.53 -8.80 2.13
CA LEU A 37 5.10 -8.77 2.47
C LEU A 37 4.84 -7.74 3.56
N THR A 38 3.96 -6.78 3.31
CA THR A 38 3.72 -5.62 4.21
C THR A 38 2.32 -5.57 4.78
N HIS A 39 1.43 -6.49 4.39
CA HIS A 39 0.05 -6.55 4.88
C HIS A 39 -0.09 -7.64 5.94
N GLU A 40 -0.37 -7.23 7.18
CA GLU A 40 -0.41 -8.10 8.36
C GLU A 40 -1.39 -9.27 8.21
N GLY A 41 -2.63 -9.02 7.78
CA GLY A 41 -3.62 -10.09 7.63
C GLY A 41 -3.26 -11.14 6.56
N VAL A 42 -2.45 -10.79 5.56
CA VAL A 42 -1.96 -11.75 4.56
C VAL A 42 -0.81 -12.56 5.15
N ALA A 43 0.06 -11.90 5.91
CA ALA A 43 1.16 -12.56 6.61
C ALA A 43 0.64 -13.60 7.62
N GLU A 44 -0.36 -13.22 8.42
CA GLU A 44 -1.02 -14.12 9.38
C GLU A 44 -1.69 -15.32 8.69
N ALA A 45 -2.49 -15.08 7.64
CA ALA A 45 -3.21 -16.14 6.93
C ALA A 45 -2.31 -17.20 6.30
N HIS A 46 -1.04 -16.85 6.01
CA HIS A 46 -0.08 -17.73 5.34
C HIS A 46 1.13 -18.10 6.21
N ASN A 47 1.16 -17.74 7.50
CA ASN A 47 2.29 -17.94 8.40
C ASN A 47 3.62 -17.39 7.84
N LEU A 48 3.58 -16.18 7.29
CA LEU A 48 4.74 -15.46 6.73
C LEU A 48 5.12 -14.27 7.60
N GLU A 49 6.34 -13.76 7.43
CA GLU A 49 6.81 -12.54 8.09
C GLU A 49 6.20 -11.28 7.45
N CYS A 50 5.75 -10.34 8.29
CA CYS A 50 5.27 -9.01 7.86
C CYS A 50 6.36 -7.95 8.10
N PHE A 51 6.68 -7.19 7.07
CA PHE A 51 7.67 -6.13 7.08
C PHE A 51 7.02 -4.75 7.07
N ARG A 52 7.67 -3.78 7.73
CA ARG A 52 7.21 -2.38 7.71
C ARG A 52 7.63 -1.68 6.42
N LEU A 53 6.74 -0.86 5.86
CA LEU A 53 7.09 0.05 4.75
C LEU A 53 8.14 1.09 5.19
N PRO A 54 9.09 1.46 4.32
CA PRO A 54 10.20 2.37 4.67
C PRO A 54 9.84 3.86 4.60
N PHE A 55 8.61 4.19 4.23
CA PHE A 55 8.04 5.54 4.15
C PHE A 55 6.74 5.61 4.92
#